data_AF-A0AAV6N6R8-F1
#
_entry.id   AF-A0AAV6N6R8-F1
#
_cell.length_a   1.000
_cell.length_b   1.000
_cell.length_c   1.000
_cell.angle_alpha   90.00
_cell.angle_beta   90.00
_cell.angle_gamma   90.00
#
_symmetry.space_group_name_H-M   'P 1'
#
loop_
_entity.id
_entity.type
_entity.pdbx_description
1 polymer ?
#
loop_
_entity_poly.entity_id
_entity_poly.type
_entity_poly.pdbx_seq_one_letter_code
_entity_poly.pdbx_strand_id
1 'polypeptide(L)'
;MSFTIDAAEELGVPEVLFWTTSACGFLAYLHYRQLVDRGYTPLKDEKDFSNGYLETQIDWIPGMEGIRLRDMPSFVRTTDPEDGMVDFLISETKRAERASAIVLNTMASLEQPALNAISSLMPPVFSIGPLQLLLQHLVPDSRSDLMSLGSNLWKEDRACLEWLDQKSPNSVVYVNFGTIS
;
A
#
# COMPACT_ATOMS: atom_id res chain seq x y z
N MET A 1 6.15 -3.00 -9.66
CA MET A 1 6.73 -4.21 -10.26
C MET A 1 8.23 -4.11 -10.12
N SER A 2 8.85 -5.07 -9.43
CA SER A 2 10.25 -4.99 -9.03
C SER A 2 11.23 -5.65 -10.02
N PHE A 3 10.74 -6.14 -11.17
CA PHE A 3 11.62 -6.67 -12.23
C PHE A 3 12.51 -5.60 -12.85
N THR A 4 12.10 -4.34 -12.79
CA THR A 4 12.86 -3.19 -13.30
C THR A 4 14.19 -2.98 -12.58
N ILE A 5 14.35 -3.56 -11.39
CA ILE A 5 15.62 -3.53 -10.63
C ILE A 5 16.73 -4.27 -11.38
N ASP A 6 16.42 -5.43 -11.96
CA ASP A 6 17.41 -6.19 -12.72
C ASP A 6 17.86 -5.41 -13.96
N ALA A 7 16.92 -4.72 -14.62
CA ALA A 7 17.22 -3.86 -15.76
C ALA A 7 18.05 -2.62 -15.36
N ALA A 8 17.74 -2.00 -14.22
CA ALA A 8 18.48 -0.85 -13.71
C ALA A 8 19.92 -1.23 -13.34
N GLU A 9 20.12 -2.39 -12.71
CA GLU A 9 21.43 -2.95 -12.40
C GLU A 9 22.24 -3.24 -13.68
N GLU A 10 21.64 -3.87 -14.70
CA GLU A 10 22.29 -4.15 -15.99
C GLU A 10 22.74 -2.86 -16.70
N LEU A 11 21.93 -1.81 -16.61
CA LEU A 11 22.21 -0.50 -17.20
C LEU A 11 23.11 0.38 -16.31
N GLY A 12 23.42 -0.04 -15.08
CA GLY A 12 24.23 0.72 -14.13
C GLY A 12 23.57 2.05 -13.69
N VAL A 13 22.25 2.10 -13.62
CA VAL A 13 21.48 3.30 -13.23
C VAL A 13 20.77 3.07 -11.88
N PRO A 14 20.60 4.12 -11.05
CA PRO A 14 19.83 4.00 -9.83
C PRO A 14 18.34 3.85 -10.14
N GLU A 15 17.66 3.00 -9.38
CA GLU A 15 16.21 2.87 -9.42
C GLU A 15 15.58 3.24 -8.08
N VAL A 16 14.56 4.08 -8.14
CA VAL A 16 13.70 4.42 -7.01
C VAL A 16 12.34 3.76 -7.20
N LEU A 17 11.93 2.91 -6.26
CA LEU A 17 10.63 2.27 -6.31
C LEU A 17 9.56 3.15 -5.71
N PHE A 18 8.45 3.32 -6.42
CA PHE A 18 7.22 3.89 -5.86
C PHE A 18 6.29 2.77 -5.43
N TRP A 19 6.01 2.69 -4.12
CA TRP A 19 5.10 1.71 -3.57
C TRP A 19 3.75 2.36 -3.26
N THR A 20 2.69 1.81 -3.85
CA THR A 20 1.39 2.50 -3.94
C THR A 20 0.50 2.29 -2.72
N THR A 21 0.78 1.29 -1.89
CA THR A 21 0.03 1.06 -0.65
C THR A 21 0.48 2.02 0.45
N SER A 22 -0.25 2.04 1.57
CA SER A 22 0.20 2.70 2.81
C SER A 22 1.50 2.09 3.34
N ALA A 23 2.15 2.80 4.29
CA ALA A 23 3.34 2.27 4.95
C ALA A 23 3.02 0.99 5.73
N CYS A 24 1.91 0.96 6.49
CA CYS A 24 1.54 -0.26 7.23
C CYS A 24 1.23 -1.45 6.30
N GLY A 25 0.65 -1.20 5.12
CA GLY A 25 0.41 -2.23 4.10
C GLY A 25 1.72 -2.76 3.51
N PHE A 26 2.68 -1.87 3.23
CA PHE A 26 4.00 -2.27 2.77
C PHE A 26 4.75 -3.09 3.83
N LEU A 27 4.75 -2.61 5.08
CA LEU A 27 5.34 -3.31 6.22
C LEU A 27 4.73 -4.71 6.39
N ALA A 28 3.41 -4.84 6.24
CA ALA A 28 2.76 -6.14 6.28
C ALA A 28 3.31 -7.10 5.22
N TYR A 29 3.53 -6.63 3.98
CA TYR A 29 4.14 -7.44 2.92
C TYR A 29 5.59 -7.84 3.23
N LEU A 30 6.40 -6.95 3.84
CA LEU A 30 7.77 -7.29 4.25
C LEU A 30 7.81 -8.50 5.20
N HIS A 31 6.73 -8.70 5.97
CA HIS A 31 6.60 -9.77 6.95
C HIS A 31 5.88 -11.03 6.43
N TYR A 32 5.50 -11.09 5.14
CA TYR A 32 4.83 -12.27 4.56
C TYR A 32 5.67 -13.54 4.70
N ARG A 33 6.98 -13.45 4.44
CA ARG A 33 7.86 -14.61 4.59
C ARG A 33 7.87 -15.16 6.02
N GLN A 34 7.84 -14.28 7.01
CA GLN A 34 7.79 -14.69 8.41
C GLN A 34 6.42 -15.20 8.83
N LEU A 35 5.33 -14.72 8.23
CA LEU A 35 4.01 -15.33 8.41
C LEU A 35 4.00 -16.78 7.93
N VAL A 36 4.65 -17.06 6.78
CA VAL A 36 4.84 -18.43 6.27
C VAL A 36 5.73 -19.24 7.20
N ASP A 37 6.93 -18.75 7.51
CA ASP A 37 7.91 -19.48 8.32
C ASP A 37 7.40 -19.78 9.74
N ARG A 38 6.50 -18.94 10.28
CA ARG A 38 5.85 -19.14 11.59
C ARG A 38 4.54 -19.96 11.51
N GLY A 39 4.09 -20.33 10.32
CA GLY A 39 2.92 -21.18 10.10
C GLY A 39 1.57 -20.47 10.31
N TYR A 40 1.50 -19.15 10.09
CA TYR A 40 0.24 -18.40 10.05
C TYR A 40 -0.46 -18.50 8.70
N THR A 41 0.29 -18.75 7.63
CA THR A 41 -0.20 -18.93 6.25
C THR A 41 0.67 -19.98 5.52
N PRO A 42 0.12 -20.82 4.63
CA PRO A 42 -1.31 -20.97 4.35
C PRO A 42 -2.09 -21.44 5.57
N LEU A 43 -3.39 -21.15 5.57
CA LEU A 43 -4.35 -21.66 6.55
C LEU A 43 -4.46 -23.18 6.41
N LYS A 44 -4.73 -23.88 7.52
CA LYS A 44 -4.72 -25.35 7.53
C LYS A 44 -6.03 -25.95 7.02
N ASP A 45 -7.14 -25.25 7.24
CA ASP A 45 -8.49 -25.71 6.93
C ASP A 45 -9.39 -24.51 6.56
N GLU A 46 -10.39 -24.71 5.71
CA GLU A 46 -11.39 -23.68 5.39
C GLU A 46 -12.16 -23.17 6.64
N LYS A 47 -12.19 -23.95 7.72
CA LYS A 47 -12.75 -23.51 9.01
C LYS A 47 -11.98 -22.34 9.60
N ASP A 48 -10.69 -22.16 9.28
CA ASP A 48 -9.86 -21.07 9.81
C ASP A 48 -10.39 -19.67 9.41
N PHE A 49 -11.21 -19.60 8.35
CA PHE A 49 -11.91 -18.38 7.96
C PHE A 49 -13.04 -17.96 8.93
N SER A 50 -13.57 -18.89 9.73
CA SER A 50 -14.76 -18.65 10.58
C SER A 50 -14.63 -19.10 12.03
N ASN A 51 -13.64 -19.94 12.37
CA ASN A 51 -13.45 -20.50 13.72
C ASN A 51 -12.75 -19.53 14.70
N GLY A 52 -12.46 -18.30 14.28
CA GLY A 52 -11.76 -17.30 15.07
C GLY A 52 -10.24 -17.30 14.90
N TYR A 53 -9.64 -18.20 14.09
CA TYR A 53 -8.19 -18.23 13.86
C TYR A 53 -7.64 -16.90 13.32
N LEU A 54 -8.38 -16.21 12.45
CA LEU A 54 -8.00 -14.88 11.95
C LEU A 54 -7.98 -13.78 13.04
N GLU A 55 -8.54 -14.02 14.23
CA GLU A 55 -8.41 -13.10 15.38
C GLU A 55 -7.05 -13.23 16.09
N THR A 56 -6.20 -14.18 15.68
CA THR A 56 -4.87 -14.35 16.26
C THR A 56 -4.07 -13.07 16.14
N GLN A 57 -3.59 -12.56 17.27
CA GLN A 57 -2.80 -11.34 17.34
C GLN A 57 -1.41 -11.57 16.73
N ILE A 58 -0.92 -10.58 15.98
CA ILE A 58 0.45 -10.54 15.45
C ILE A 58 1.20 -9.49 16.26
N ASP A 59 1.91 -9.94 17.30
CA ASP A 59 2.55 -9.09 18.32
C ASP A 59 4.07 -8.93 18.13
N TRP A 60 4.61 -9.53 17.07
CA TRP A 60 6.06 -9.59 16.81
C TRP A 60 6.53 -8.65 15.70
N ILE A 61 5.62 -7.88 15.09
CA ILE A 61 5.95 -6.86 14.06
C ILE A 61 6.02 -5.48 14.72
N PRO A 62 7.22 -4.88 14.86
CA PRO A 62 7.34 -3.51 15.36
C PRO A 62 6.59 -2.52 14.47
N GLY A 63 5.85 -1.58 15.08
CA GLY A 63 5.09 -0.56 14.35
C GLY A 63 3.73 -1.02 13.82
N MET A 64 3.29 -2.24 14.17
CA MET A 64 1.94 -2.73 13.92
C MET A 64 1.33 -3.35 15.19
N GLU A 65 1.46 -2.66 16.32
CA GLU A 65 0.97 -3.16 17.60
C GLU A 65 -0.56 -3.33 17.59
N GLY A 66 -1.04 -4.48 18.09
CA GLY A 66 -2.46 -4.77 18.25
C GLY A 66 -3.18 -5.26 16.99
N ILE A 67 -2.47 -5.46 15.87
CA ILE A 67 -3.07 -6.05 14.67
C ILE A 67 -3.36 -7.53 14.88
N ARG A 68 -4.34 -8.04 14.12
CA ARG A 68 -4.64 -9.46 14.01
C ARG A 68 -4.28 -9.98 12.63
N LEU A 69 -4.24 -11.31 12.48
CA LEU A 69 -4.06 -11.94 11.17
C LEU A 69 -5.13 -11.48 10.16
N ARG A 70 -6.35 -11.17 10.62
CA ARG A 70 -7.42 -10.57 9.80
C ARG A 70 -7.12 -9.16 9.31
N ASP A 71 -6.24 -8.41 9.96
CA ASP A 71 -5.95 -7.03 9.57
C ASP A 71 -4.81 -6.98 8.53
N MET A 72 -4.08 -8.08 8.35
CA MET A 72 -3.09 -8.24 7.27
C MET A 72 -3.75 -8.23 5.88
N PRO A 73 -3.05 -7.78 4.82
CA PRO A 73 -3.62 -7.80 3.46
C PRO A 73 -4.05 -9.22 3.09
N SER A 74 -5.22 -9.36 2.48
CA SER A 74 -5.98 -10.61 2.45
C SER A 74 -5.33 -11.76 1.70
N PHE A 75 -4.27 -11.51 0.91
CA PHE A 75 -3.55 -12.54 0.16
C PHE A 75 -3.00 -13.67 1.05
N VAL A 76 -2.66 -13.39 2.31
CA VAL A 76 -2.21 -14.44 3.27
C VAL A 76 -3.34 -15.35 3.75
N ARG A 77 -4.61 -15.06 3.41
CA ARG A 77 -5.77 -15.86 3.82
C ARG A 77 -6.09 -16.88 2.73
N THR A 78 -5.13 -17.74 2.49
CA THR A 78 -5.18 -18.80 1.47
C THR A 78 -4.91 -20.14 2.14
N THR A 79 -5.48 -21.22 1.63
CA THR A 79 -5.16 -22.61 2.02
C THR A 79 -4.15 -23.25 1.07
N ASP A 80 -3.79 -22.55 -0.01
CA ASP A 80 -2.85 -23.02 -1.01
C ASP A 80 -1.40 -22.72 -0.57
N PRO A 81 -0.54 -23.74 -0.34
CA PRO A 81 0.87 -23.53 -0.03
C PRO A 81 1.68 -22.95 -1.19
N GLU A 82 1.14 -22.97 -2.42
CA GLU A 82 1.77 -22.43 -3.63
C GLU A 82 0.98 -21.21 -4.17
N ASP A 83 0.33 -20.46 -3.27
CA ASP A 83 -0.45 -19.27 -3.64
C ASP A 83 0.44 -18.22 -4.33
N GLY A 84 0.16 -18.02 -5.62
CA GLY A 84 0.98 -17.15 -6.46
C GLY A 84 1.03 -15.69 -6.00
N MET A 85 0.02 -15.18 -5.29
CA MET A 85 0.04 -13.80 -4.78
C MET A 85 0.92 -13.67 -3.54
N VAL A 86 0.92 -14.66 -2.66
CA VAL A 86 1.83 -14.71 -1.50
C VAL A 86 3.28 -14.75 -1.98
N ASP A 87 3.60 -15.66 -2.91
CA ASP A 87 4.94 -15.79 -3.47
C ASP A 87 5.37 -14.55 -4.25
N PHE A 88 4.47 -13.97 -5.03
CA PHE A 88 4.72 -12.72 -5.74
C PHE A 88 5.11 -11.59 -4.79
N LEU A 89 4.35 -11.38 -3.71
CA LEU A 89 4.62 -10.29 -2.74
C LEU A 89 5.91 -10.53 -1.94
N ILE A 90 6.22 -11.79 -1.59
CA ILE A 90 7.51 -12.14 -0.99
C ILE A 90 8.65 -11.82 -1.95
N SER A 91 8.52 -12.15 -3.24
CA SER A 91 9.52 -11.82 -4.26
C SER A 91 9.67 -10.30 -4.47
N GLU A 92 8.56 -9.56 -4.59
CA GLU A 92 8.57 -8.11 -4.82
C GLU A 92 9.24 -7.37 -3.66
N THR A 93 8.90 -7.73 -2.42
CA THR A 93 9.51 -7.14 -1.22
C THR A 93 10.98 -7.49 -1.09
N LYS A 94 11.36 -8.74 -1.39
CA LYS A 94 12.78 -9.16 -1.39
C LYS A 94 13.60 -8.38 -2.42
N ARG A 95 13.04 -8.18 -3.61
CA ARG A 95 13.70 -7.40 -4.67
C ARG A 95 13.82 -5.93 -4.29
N ALA A 96 12.82 -5.36 -3.63
CA ALA A 96 12.83 -3.96 -3.19
C ALA A 96 13.99 -3.61 -2.23
N GLU A 97 14.61 -4.59 -1.56
CA GLU A 97 15.82 -4.40 -0.76
C GLU A 97 17.02 -3.87 -1.58
N ARG A 98 17.03 -4.09 -2.90
CA ARG A 98 18.10 -3.65 -3.82
C ARG A 98 17.84 -2.27 -4.45
N ALA A 99 16.67 -1.68 -4.21
CA ALA A 99 16.35 -0.36 -4.74
C ALA A 99 17.29 0.70 -4.16
N SER A 100 17.55 1.77 -4.91
CA SER A 100 18.32 2.92 -4.41
C SER A 100 17.54 3.70 -3.34
N ALA A 101 16.22 3.73 -3.46
CA ALA A 101 15.30 4.29 -2.48
C ALA A 101 13.87 3.77 -2.70
N ILE A 102 13.02 3.94 -1.70
CA ILE A 102 11.58 3.64 -1.76
C ILE A 102 10.80 4.92 -1.47
N VAL A 103 9.79 5.20 -2.27
CA VAL A 103 8.88 6.33 -2.11
C VAL A 103 7.49 5.81 -1.75
N LEU A 104 6.91 6.38 -0.70
CA LEU A 104 5.57 6.06 -0.21
C LEU A 104 4.67 7.29 -0.28
N ASN A 105 3.44 7.09 -0.76
CA ASN A 105 2.39 8.12 -0.73
C ASN A 105 1.71 8.16 0.65
N THR A 106 2.48 8.56 1.66
CA THR A 106 2.01 8.77 3.02
C THR A 106 2.78 9.91 3.68
N MET A 107 2.46 10.23 4.92
CA MET A 107 3.16 11.22 5.72
C MET A 107 3.53 10.68 7.11
N ALA A 108 4.68 11.14 7.61
CA ALA A 108 5.21 10.80 8.92
C ALA A 108 4.18 10.91 10.06
N SER A 109 3.41 12.00 10.11
CA SER A 109 2.40 12.23 11.15
C SER A 109 1.25 11.21 11.15
N LEU A 110 1.06 10.43 10.08
CA LEU A 110 0.03 9.40 9.98
C LEU A 110 0.56 8.01 10.35
N GLU A 111 1.77 7.66 9.91
CA GLU A 111 2.28 6.27 9.96
C GLU A 111 3.70 6.15 10.54
N GLN A 112 4.12 7.07 11.41
CA GLN A 112 5.50 7.09 11.96
C GLN A 112 6.01 5.74 12.48
N PRO A 113 5.24 4.95 13.26
CA PRO A 113 5.72 3.66 13.76
C PRO A 113 6.08 2.69 12.63
N ALA A 114 5.22 2.57 11.62
CA ALA A 114 5.46 1.72 10.46
C ALA A 114 6.65 2.23 9.63
N LEU A 115 6.76 3.55 9.42
CA LEU A 115 7.88 4.16 8.70
C LEU A 115 9.22 3.90 9.39
N ASN A 116 9.26 3.95 10.73
CA ASN A 116 10.47 3.63 11.51
C ASN A 116 10.87 2.16 11.35
N ALA A 117 9.89 1.25 11.41
CA ALA A 117 10.12 -0.18 11.22
C ALA A 117 10.65 -0.48 9.81
N ILE A 118 10.02 0.08 8.77
CA ILE A 118 10.46 -0.07 7.38
C ILE A 118 11.88 0.47 7.20
N SER A 119 12.21 1.63 7.77
CA SER A 119 13.53 2.25 7.66
C SER A 119 14.66 1.40 8.24
N SER A 120 14.33 0.43 9.11
CA SER A 120 15.29 -0.52 9.67
C SER A 120 15.48 -1.77 8.80
N LEU A 121 14.60 -2.00 7.82
CA LEU A 121 14.55 -3.19 6.97
C LEU A 121 14.93 -2.90 5.51
N MET A 122 14.72 -1.67 5.05
CA MET A 122 14.78 -1.30 3.64
C MET A 122 15.83 -0.20 3.37
N PRO A 123 16.21 0.02 2.09
CA PRO A 123 16.91 1.22 1.65
C PRO A 123 16.19 2.51 2.07
N PRO A 124 16.80 3.71 1.88
CA PRO A 124 16.19 4.98 2.26
C PRO A 124 14.73 5.10 1.80
N VAL A 125 13.84 5.38 2.77
CA VAL A 125 12.39 5.49 2.53
C VAL A 125 11.94 6.95 2.66
N PHE A 126 11.21 7.42 1.66
CA PHE A 126 10.70 8.79 1.58
C PHE A 126 9.17 8.80 1.56
N SER A 127 8.57 9.38 2.61
CA SER A 127 7.13 9.64 2.67
C SER A 127 6.84 11.02 2.05
N ILE A 128 6.30 11.06 0.83
CA ILE A 128 6.06 12.31 0.09
C ILE A 128 4.58 12.67 -0.05
N GLY A 129 3.71 11.90 0.60
CA GLY A 129 2.26 12.06 0.50
C GLY A 129 1.68 13.03 1.53
N PRO A 130 0.34 13.24 1.47
CA PRO A 130 -0.55 12.77 0.41
C PRO A 130 -0.29 13.51 -0.91
N LEU A 131 -0.07 12.77 -2.01
CA LEU A 131 0.30 13.32 -3.31
C LEU A 131 -0.68 14.41 -3.80
N GLN A 132 -1.97 14.27 -3.50
CA GLN A 132 -2.98 15.26 -3.88
C GLN A 132 -2.73 16.65 -3.25
N LEU A 133 -2.31 16.68 -1.98
CA LEU A 133 -1.99 17.94 -1.31
C LEU A 133 -0.65 18.50 -1.81
N LEU A 134 0.32 17.62 -2.06
CA LEU A 134 1.60 18.01 -2.66
C LEU A 134 1.38 18.69 -4.03
N LEU A 135 0.52 18.12 -4.88
CA LEU A 135 0.19 18.70 -6.19
C LEU A 135 -0.44 20.09 -6.07
N GLN A 136 -1.35 20.31 -5.12
CA GLN A 136 -1.96 21.63 -4.89
C GLN A 136 -0.92 22.69 -4.50
N HIS A 137 0.13 22.31 -3.79
CA HIS A 137 1.22 23.21 -3.41
C HIS A 137 2.22 23.46 -4.55
N LEU A 138 2.54 22.43 -5.34
CA LEU A 138 3.52 22.52 -6.43
C LEU A 138 2.97 23.15 -7.71
N VAL A 139 1.65 23.02 -7.93
CA VAL A 139 0.96 23.54 -9.12
C VAL A 139 -0.15 24.51 -8.69
N PRO A 140 0.21 25.69 -8.16
CA PRO A 140 -0.78 26.65 -7.66
C PRO A 140 -1.60 27.31 -8.77
N ASP A 141 -1.07 27.37 -10.00
CA ASP A 141 -1.71 28.03 -11.13
C ASP A 141 -2.48 27.05 -12.04
N SER A 142 -3.77 27.33 -12.23
CA SER A 142 -4.70 26.63 -13.11
C SER A 142 -4.37 26.71 -14.61
N ARG A 143 -3.24 27.31 -14.98
CA ARG A 143 -2.75 27.46 -16.37
C ARG A 143 -1.45 26.71 -16.65
N SER A 144 -0.95 25.88 -15.73
CA SER A 144 0.20 25.03 -16.05
C SER A 144 -0.22 23.92 -17.02
N ASP A 145 0.65 23.59 -17.97
CA ASP A 145 0.44 22.46 -18.89
C ASP A 145 0.23 21.14 -18.13
N LEU A 146 0.73 21.04 -16.89
CA LEU A 146 0.57 19.87 -16.02
C LEU A 146 -0.89 19.66 -15.57
N MET A 147 -1.71 20.70 -15.50
CA MET A 147 -3.14 20.54 -15.18
C MET A 147 -3.91 19.80 -16.28
N SER A 148 -3.40 19.80 -17.52
CA SER A 148 -4.00 19.05 -18.63
C SER A 148 -3.79 17.54 -18.51
N LEU A 149 -2.81 17.10 -17.71
CA LEU A 149 -2.50 15.68 -17.51
C LEU A 149 -3.55 14.96 -16.65
N GLY A 150 -4.37 15.70 -15.90
CA GLY A 150 -5.44 15.16 -15.05
C GLY A 150 -4.96 14.09 -14.07
N SER A 151 -5.89 13.46 -13.35
CA SER A 151 -5.62 12.24 -12.57
C SER A 151 -6.69 11.17 -12.81
N ASN A 152 -7.54 11.40 -13.81
CA ASN A 152 -8.67 10.57 -14.14
C ASN A 152 -8.44 9.93 -15.50
N LEU A 153 -8.72 8.62 -15.60
CA LEU A 153 -8.75 7.90 -16.89
C LEU A 153 -10.04 8.18 -17.68
N TRP A 154 -11.03 8.83 -17.04
CA TRP A 154 -12.36 9.09 -17.58
C TRP A 154 -12.68 10.58 -17.55
N LYS A 155 -13.57 11.01 -18.45
CA LYS A 155 -14.10 12.37 -18.43
C LYS A 155 -14.90 12.60 -17.15
N GLU A 156 -14.58 13.69 -16.45
CA GLU A 156 -15.27 14.07 -15.22
C GLU A 156 -16.72 14.46 -15.48
N ASP A 157 -17.64 13.92 -14.68
CA ASP A 157 -19.03 14.35 -14.62
C ASP A 157 -19.23 15.26 -13.41
N ARG A 158 -19.72 16.48 -13.66
CA ARG A 158 -19.93 17.50 -12.64
C ARG A 158 -21.33 17.49 -12.04
N ALA A 159 -22.26 16.68 -12.56
CA ALA A 159 -23.64 16.61 -12.08
C ALA A 159 -23.72 16.23 -10.59
N CYS A 160 -22.78 15.43 -10.09
CA CYS A 160 -22.72 15.07 -8.68
C CYS A 160 -22.44 16.28 -7.77
N LEU A 161 -21.63 17.23 -8.23
CA LEU A 161 -21.30 18.45 -7.46
C LEU A 161 -22.52 19.37 -7.39
N GLU A 162 -23.22 19.57 -8.51
CA GLU A 162 -24.45 20.37 -8.57
C GLU A 162 -25.57 19.80 -7.68
N TRP A 163 -25.63 18.47 -7.54
CA TRP A 163 -26.55 17.80 -6.62
C TRP A 163 -26.13 17.97 -5.16
N LEU A 164 -24.82 17.95 -4.86
CA LEU A 164 -24.27 18.16 -3.52
C LEU A 164 -24.51 19.59 -3.01
N ASP A 165 -24.41 20.60 -3.88
CA ASP A 165 -24.63 22.01 -3.56
C ASP A 165 -26.05 22.28 -3.00
N GLN A 166 -27.00 21.39 -3.26
CA GLN A 166 -28.39 21.49 -2.80
C GLN A 166 -28.64 20.80 -1.44
N LYS A 167 -27.61 20.21 -0.83
CA LYS A 167 -27.73 19.46 0.44
C LYS A 167 -27.20 20.28 1.61
N SER A 168 -27.76 20.04 2.79
CA SER A 168 -27.23 20.64 4.02
C SER A 168 -25.81 20.14 4.31
N PRO A 169 -24.94 20.95 4.93
CA PRO A 169 -23.61 20.50 5.34
C PRO A 169 -23.68 19.23 6.20
N ASN A 170 -22.75 18.29 5.97
CA ASN A 170 -22.65 17.02 6.72
C ASN A 170 -23.89 16.11 6.67
N SER A 171 -24.75 16.25 5.64
CA SER A 171 -25.99 15.45 5.51
C SER A 171 -25.92 14.31 4.49
N VAL A 172 -24.83 14.22 3.72
CA VAL A 172 -24.66 13.26 2.63
C VAL A 172 -23.63 12.20 3.02
N VAL A 173 -23.94 10.94 2.73
CA VAL A 173 -22.98 9.83 2.81
C VAL A 173 -22.44 9.55 1.41
N TYR A 174 -21.12 9.63 1.25
CA TYR A 174 -20.45 9.23 0.02
C TYR A 174 -20.10 7.73 0.06
N VAL A 175 -20.48 7.00 -0.99
CA VAL A 175 -20.19 5.56 -1.13
C VAL A 175 -19.49 5.33 -2.47
N ASN A 176 -18.28 4.80 -2.41
CA ASN A 176 -17.51 4.36 -3.57
C ASN A 176 -16.60 3.20 -3.13
N PHE A 177 -16.66 2.08 -3.85
CA PHE A 177 -15.84 0.89 -3.57
C PHE A 177 -14.49 0.89 -4.30
N GLY A 178 -14.17 1.98 -5.03
CA GLY A 178 -12.95 2.11 -5.81
C GLY A 178 -12.97 1.26 -7.08
N THR A 179 -11.79 1.09 -7.67
CA THR A 179 -11.56 0.25 -8.85
C THR A 179 -10.68 -0.94 -8.47
N ILE A 180 -10.83 -2.05 -9.19
CA ILE A 180 -9.85 -3.14 -9.21
C ILE A 180 -8.84 -2.77 -10.31
N SER A 181 -7.68 -2.27 -9.91
CA SER A 181 -6.58 -1.88 -10.81
C SER A 181 -5.32 -2.60 -10.41
#